data_AF-A0A7X3ZPL9-F1
#
_entry.id   AF-A0A7X3ZPL9-F1
#
_cell.length_a   1.000
_cell.length_b   1.000
_cell.length_c   1.000
_cell.angle_alpha   90.00
_cell.angle_beta   90.00
_cell.angle_gamma   90.00
#
_symmetry.space_group_name_H-M   'P 1'
#
loop_
_entity.id
_entity.type
_entity.pdbx_description
1 polymer ?
#
loop_
_entity_poly.entity_id
_entity_poly.type
_entity_poly.pdbx_seq_one_letter_code
_entity_poly.pdbx_strand_id
1 'polypeptide(L)'
;MQLNPLTLEDKPIFDEYIHQTCMSLSNYAFAPLFIWKDYFKLFYTICRTPKHATNDQTDFLCVYAKYGKDYFMPILPIPYAINNPIYLKVVNIAYQYMLESNNNPQIARIENVPKDLLPVFDTLDYDHYEKETEYVYCTDELVELRGNRYKQQRYAYNAFITRNLSVEYTQYQSTDRNLCLELYEDWRKKRAEKYTDPIYQAMLDDSQSAHRIGITHAEELSLVGRVVRINGQLCAYTFGYELNK
;
A
#
# COMPACT_ATOMS: atom_id res chain seq x y z
N MET A 1 -11.77 -18.86 -13.75
CA MET A 1 -11.96 -18.02 -12.54
C MET A 1 -12.64 -16.72 -12.95
N GLN A 2 -13.65 -16.26 -12.21
CA GLN A 2 -14.32 -14.97 -12.48
C GLN A 2 -13.67 -13.88 -11.63
N LEU A 3 -13.30 -12.77 -12.27
CA LEU A 3 -12.69 -11.61 -11.63
C LEU A 3 -13.69 -10.47 -11.50
N ASN A 4 -13.78 -9.87 -10.31
CA ASN A 4 -14.57 -8.68 -10.04
C ASN A 4 -13.65 -7.44 -10.08
N PRO A 5 -14.05 -6.33 -10.73
CA PRO A 5 -13.28 -5.09 -10.66
C PRO A 5 -13.28 -4.56 -9.22
N LEU A 6 -12.13 -4.10 -8.74
CA LEU A 6 -11.99 -3.52 -7.41
C LEU A 6 -12.54 -2.08 -7.41
N THR A 7 -13.42 -1.79 -6.45
CA THR A 7 -14.04 -0.48 -6.20
C THR A 7 -13.92 -0.10 -4.73
N LEU A 8 -14.20 1.16 -4.37
CA LEU A 8 -14.19 1.61 -2.96
C LEU A 8 -15.15 0.82 -2.08
N GLU A 9 -16.28 0.38 -2.64
CA GLU A 9 -17.32 -0.37 -1.90
C GLU A 9 -16.83 -1.73 -1.43
N ASP A 10 -15.75 -2.25 -2.03
CA ASP A 10 -15.15 -3.54 -1.68
C ASP A 10 -14.22 -3.45 -0.46
N LYS A 11 -13.90 -2.25 0.05
CA LYS A 11 -13.01 -2.07 1.21
C LYS A 11 -13.38 -2.97 2.41
N PRO A 12 -14.65 -3.10 2.84
CA PRO A 12 -15.01 -3.95 3.96
C PRO A 12 -14.67 -5.42 3.75
N ILE A 13 -14.76 -5.93 2.51
CA ILE A 13 -14.34 -7.29 2.17
C ILE A 13 -12.84 -7.42 2.39
N PHE A 14 -12.04 -6.50 1.85
CA PHE A 14 -10.60 -6.57 2.01
C PHE A 14 -10.17 -6.49 3.48
N ASP A 15 -10.74 -5.54 4.24
CA ASP A 15 -10.46 -5.40 5.67
C ASP A 15 -10.76 -6.71 6.43
N GLU A 16 -11.84 -7.41 6.12
CA GLU A 16 -12.20 -8.70 6.74
C GLU A 16 -11.12 -9.77 6.54
N TYR A 17 -10.57 -9.90 5.32
CA TYR A 17 -9.54 -10.89 5.02
C TYR A 17 -8.15 -10.48 5.55
N ILE A 18 -7.82 -9.18 5.53
CA ILE A 18 -6.53 -8.67 6.02
C ILE A 18 -6.41 -8.91 7.53
N HIS A 19 -7.47 -8.65 8.30
CA HIS A 19 -7.49 -8.85 9.75
C HIS A 19 -7.31 -10.30 10.18
N GLN A 20 -7.53 -11.27 9.28
CA GLN A 20 -7.27 -12.70 9.55
C GLN A 20 -5.77 -13.04 9.47
N THR A 21 -4.92 -12.07 9.12
CA THR A 21 -3.48 -12.22 9.03
C THR A 21 -2.76 -11.29 9.98
N CYS A 22 -1.68 -11.78 10.62
CA CYS A 22 -0.78 -10.93 11.40
C CYS A 22 0.29 -10.35 10.45
N MET A 23 -0.12 -9.48 9.53
CA MET A 23 0.79 -8.91 8.53
C MET A 23 1.29 -7.51 8.90
N SER A 24 2.56 -7.23 8.56
CA SER A 24 3.21 -5.94 8.77
C SER A 24 3.64 -5.22 7.48
N LEU A 25 3.30 -5.74 6.30
CA LEU A 25 3.63 -5.12 5.01
C LEU A 25 2.52 -4.15 4.58
N SER A 26 2.91 -2.93 4.25
CA SER A 26 2.01 -1.83 3.92
C SER A 26 1.12 -2.15 2.73
N ASN A 27 1.67 -2.81 1.71
CA ASN A 27 1.01 -3.12 0.43
C ASN A 27 -0.23 -4.03 0.54
N TYR A 28 -0.49 -4.65 1.69
CA TYR A 28 -1.65 -5.50 1.89
C TYR A 28 -2.87 -4.75 2.37
N ALA A 29 -2.71 -3.52 2.87
CA ALA A 29 -3.86 -2.68 3.18
C ALA A 29 -4.65 -2.32 1.91
N PHE A 30 -5.94 -2.07 2.05
CA PHE A 30 -6.79 -1.68 0.92
C PHE A 30 -6.37 -0.35 0.29
N ALA A 31 -5.98 0.63 1.11
CA ALA A 31 -5.60 1.96 0.67
C ALA A 31 -4.48 1.98 -0.40
N PRO A 32 -3.30 1.38 -0.18
CA PRO A 32 -2.23 1.37 -1.18
C PRO A 32 -2.62 0.60 -2.44
N LEU A 33 -3.46 -0.42 -2.37
CA LEU A 33 -3.99 -1.06 -3.59
C LEU A 33 -4.86 -0.07 -4.36
N PHE A 34 -5.82 0.58 -3.69
CA PHE A 34 -6.80 1.43 -4.35
C PHE A 34 -6.20 2.71 -4.97
N ILE A 35 -5.25 3.38 -4.31
CA ILE A 35 -4.73 4.67 -4.80
C ILE A 35 -4.09 4.59 -6.18
N TRP A 36 -3.60 3.41 -6.61
CA TRP A 36 -3.00 3.23 -7.93
C TRP A 36 -4.00 2.85 -9.03
N LYS A 37 -5.32 2.94 -8.76
CA LYS A 37 -6.38 2.52 -9.70
C LYS A 37 -6.37 3.17 -11.08
N ASP A 38 -5.78 4.36 -11.22
CA ASP A 38 -5.69 5.04 -12.52
C ASP A 38 -4.56 4.45 -13.40
N TYR A 39 -3.61 3.69 -12.81
CA TYR A 39 -2.53 2.99 -13.51
C TYR A 39 -2.79 1.49 -13.64
N PHE A 40 -3.24 0.88 -12.55
CA PHE A 40 -3.54 -0.55 -12.51
C PHE A 40 -5.03 -0.75 -12.37
N LYS A 41 -5.63 -1.41 -13.37
CA LYS A 41 -6.99 -1.95 -13.18
C LYS A 41 -6.88 -3.15 -12.27
N LEU A 42 -7.34 -2.97 -11.04
CA LEU A 42 -7.35 -4.02 -10.04
C LEU A 42 -8.62 -4.84 -10.10
N PHE A 43 -8.45 -6.13 -9.89
CA PHE A 43 -9.50 -7.10 -9.83
C PHE A 43 -9.28 -8.02 -8.64
N TYR A 44 -10.34 -8.64 -8.16
CA TYR A 44 -10.24 -9.65 -7.12
C TYR A 44 -11.20 -10.81 -7.36
N THR A 45 -10.94 -11.90 -6.65
CA THR A 45 -11.83 -13.06 -6.59
C THR A 45 -11.66 -13.76 -5.26
N ILE A 46 -12.71 -14.46 -4.82
CA ILE A 46 -12.67 -15.28 -3.60
C ILE A 46 -12.50 -16.73 -4.03
N CYS A 47 -11.31 -17.27 -3.79
CA CYS A 47 -10.99 -18.68 -4.00
C CYS A 47 -11.50 -19.49 -2.80
N ARG A 48 -12.54 -20.31 -3.04
CA ARG A 48 -13.13 -21.18 -2.01
C ARG A 48 -12.51 -22.56 -2.08
N THR A 49 -12.14 -23.11 -0.94
CA THR A 49 -11.59 -24.46 -0.85
C THR A 49 -12.68 -25.46 -0.44
N PRO A 50 -12.69 -26.70 -0.96
CA PRO A 50 -13.71 -27.68 -0.59
C PRO A 50 -13.66 -27.98 0.91
N LYS A 51 -14.84 -28.17 1.52
CA LYS A 51 -14.94 -28.68 2.90
C LYS A 51 -14.21 -30.03 2.99
N HIS A 52 -13.06 -30.06 3.65
CA HIS A 52 -12.53 -31.32 4.19
C HIS A 52 -13.20 -31.63 5.53
N ALA A 53 -12.97 -32.81 6.10
CA ALA A 53 -13.70 -33.40 7.23
C ALA A 53 -13.71 -32.57 8.55
N THR A 54 -13.00 -31.45 8.59
CA THR A 54 -13.05 -30.43 9.63
C THR A 54 -13.88 -29.25 9.11
N ASN A 55 -14.88 -28.81 9.87
CA ASN A 55 -15.89 -27.80 9.49
C ASN A 55 -15.37 -26.39 9.09
N ASP A 56 -14.08 -26.19 8.90
CA ASP A 56 -13.48 -24.89 8.62
C ASP A 56 -13.27 -24.75 7.10
N GLN A 57 -14.25 -24.14 6.43
CA GLN A 57 -14.05 -23.60 5.10
C GLN A 57 -13.16 -22.36 5.22
N THR A 58 -11.97 -22.40 4.61
CA THR A 58 -11.14 -21.20 4.46
C THR A 58 -11.30 -20.67 3.04
N ASP A 59 -11.86 -19.46 2.94
CA ASP A 59 -11.92 -18.69 1.71
C ASP A 59 -10.66 -17.81 1.63
N PHE A 60 -10.17 -17.56 0.42
CA PHE A 60 -8.98 -16.75 0.18
C PHE A 60 -9.28 -15.66 -0.84
N LEU A 61 -8.98 -14.41 -0.50
CA LEU A 61 -9.03 -13.29 -1.41
C LEU A 61 -7.75 -13.26 -2.26
N CYS A 62 -7.90 -13.37 -3.58
CA CYS A 62 -6.82 -13.19 -4.54
C CYS A 62 -7.00 -11.87 -5.28
N VAL A 63 -5.95 -11.04 -5.33
CA VAL A 63 -5.96 -9.73 -5.99
C VAL A 63 -5.08 -9.78 -7.23
N TYR A 64 -5.56 -9.19 -8.34
CA TYR A 64 -4.88 -9.15 -9.63
C TYR A 64 -4.81 -7.71 -10.13
N ALA A 65 -3.61 -7.27 -10.50
CA ALA A 65 -3.38 -6.04 -11.22
C ALA A 65 -3.23 -6.34 -12.71
N LYS A 66 -3.98 -5.61 -13.54
CA LYS A 66 -3.88 -5.73 -15.00
C LYS A 66 -2.83 -4.77 -15.55
N TYR A 67 -1.87 -5.31 -16.29
CA TYR A 67 -0.86 -4.57 -17.04
C TYR A 67 -1.03 -4.85 -18.53
N GLY A 68 -1.56 -3.87 -19.28
CA GLY A 68 -1.96 -4.07 -20.67
C GLY A 68 -3.07 -5.12 -20.79
N LYS A 69 -2.74 -6.29 -21.37
CA LYS A 69 -3.66 -7.43 -21.50
C LYS A 69 -3.40 -8.54 -20.49
N ASP A 70 -2.34 -8.41 -19.70
CA ASP A 70 -1.79 -9.46 -18.83
C ASP A 70 -2.03 -9.10 -17.36
N TYR A 71 -1.91 -10.08 -16.47
CA TYR A 71 -2.13 -9.96 -15.04
C TYR A 71 -0.89 -10.33 -14.23
N PHE A 72 -0.70 -9.61 -13.13
CA PHE A 72 0.19 -10.01 -12.03
C PHE A 72 -0.57 -9.87 -10.72
N MET A 73 -0.06 -10.45 -9.63
CA MET A 73 -0.64 -10.25 -8.30
C MET A 73 0.22 -9.25 -7.52
N PRO A 74 -0.35 -8.13 -7.01
CA PRO A 74 0.39 -7.18 -6.20
C PRO A 74 0.70 -7.69 -4.80
N ILE A 75 -0.04 -8.71 -4.33
CA ILE A 75 0.10 -9.35 -3.02
C ILE A 75 -0.21 -10.84 -3.15
N LEU A 76 0.23 -11.64 -2.18
CA LEU A 76 -0.22 -13.03 -2.06
C LEU A 76 -1.73 -13.13 -1.77
N PRO A 77 -2.37 -14.28 -2.07
CA PRO A 77 -3.69 -14.58 -1.53
C PRO A 77 -3.73 -14.41 0.00
N ILE A 78 -4.81 -13.84 0.51
CA ILE A 78 -5.05 -13.63 1.95
C ILE A 78 -6.34 -14.33 2.42
N PRO A 79 -6.39 -14.90 3.64
CA PRO A 79 -5.31 -14.91 4.61
C PRO A 79 -4.17 -15.85 4.20
N TYR A 80 -2.92 -15.39 4.35
CA TYR A 80 -1.78 -16.28 4.10
C TYR A 80 -1.56 -17.20 5.28
N ALA A 81 -1.08 -18.41 5.01
CA ALA A 81 -0.80 -19.39 6.05
C ALA A 81 0.51 -20.12 5.77
N ILE A 82 1.42 -20.08 6.74
CA ILE A 82 2.72 -20.77 6.67
C ILE A 82 2.46 -22.28 6.82
N ASN A 83 3.15 -23.10 6.01
CA ASN A 83 3.06 -24.57 6.06
C ASN A 83 1.64 -25.14 5.91
N ASN A 84 0.73 -24.43 5.23
CA ASN A 84 -0.62 -24.89 4.96
C ASN A 84 -0.71 -25.42 3.51
N PRO A 85 -0.90 -26.73 3.28
CA PRO A 85 -1.00 -27.30 1.94
C PRO A 85 -2.18 -26.77 1.13
N ILE A 86 -3.28 -26.38 1.80
CA ILE A 86 -4.44 -25.78 1.14
C ILE A 86 -4.07 -24.39 0.61
N TYR A 87 -3.35 -23.60 1.42
CA TYR A 87 -2.87 -22.28 1.01
C TYR A 87 -1.97 -22.37 -0.23
N LEU A 88 -1.01 -23.31 -0.25
CA LEU A 88 -0.13 -23.49 -1.41
C LEU A 88 -0.89 -23.92 -2.67
N LYS A 89 -1.94 -24.73 -2.53
CA LYS A 89 -2.85 -25.04 -3.65
C LYS A 89 -3.55 -23.78 -4.17
N VAL A 90 -4.00 -22.90 -3.29
CA VAL A 90 -4.63 -21.63 -3.68
C VAL A 90 -3.64 -20.72 -4.40
N VAL A 91 -2.41 -20.58 -3.89
CA VAL A 91 -1.35 -19.83 -4.58
C VAL A 91 -1.09 -20.41 -5.96
N ASN A 92 -0.98 -21.72 -6.09
CA ASN A 92 -0.79 -22.37 -7.38
C ASN A 92 -1.98 -22.15 -8.32
N ILE A 93 -3.23 -22.30 -7.88
CA ILE A 93 -4.42 -22.00 -8.68
C ILE A 93 -4.40 -20.55 -9.17
N ALA A 94 -4.07 -19.61 -8.27
CA ALA A 94 -4.00 -18.19 -8.57
C ALA A 94 -2.90 -17.87 -9.60
N TYR A 95 -1.75 -18.54 -9.50
CA TYR A 95 -0.62 -18.38 -10.41
C TYR A 95 -0.88 -19.00 -11.79
N GLN A 96 -1.42 -20.23 -11.83
CA GLN A 96 -1.79 -20.90 -13.08
C GLN A 96 -2.82 -20.09 -13.89
N TYR A 97 -3.77 -19.44 -13.21
CA TYR A 97 -4.68 -18.51 -13.89
C TYR A 97 -3.94 -17.42 -14.66
N MET A 98 -2.87 -16.84 -14.10
CA MET A 98 -2.06 -15.83 -14.80
C MET A 98 -1.32 -16.44 -15.99
N LEU A 99 -0.74 -17.63 -15.85
CA LEU A 99 -0.06 -18.32 -16.95
C LEU A 99 -1.00 -18.65 -18.11
N GLU A 100 -2.24 -19.06 -17.80
CA GLU A 100 -3.25 -19.38 -18.81
C GLU A 100 -3.89 -18.13 -19.44
N SER A 101 -4.01 -17.03 -18.69
CA SER A 101 -4.71 -15.82 -19.12
C SER A 101 -3.80 -14.81 -19.82
N ASN A 102 -2.51 -14.80 -19.51
CA ASN A 102 -1.57 -13.81 -20.03
C ASN A 102 -1.09 -14.19 -21.43
N ASN A 103 -0.97 -13.20 -22.30
CA ASN A 103 -0.28 -13.32 -23.58
C ASN A 103 1.23 -13.37 -23.39
N ASN A 104 1.76 -12.60 -22.43
CA ASN A 104 3.16 -12.64 -22.04
C ASN A 104 3.34 -13.31 -20.66
N PRO A 105 3.84 -14.55 -20.59
CA PRO A 105 4.02 -15.25 -19.32
C PRO A 105 5.05 -14.57 -18.40
N GLN A 106 5.97 -13.74 -18.92
CA GLN A 106 6.94 -13.02 -18.09
C GLN A 106 6.30 -11.94 -17.20
N ILE A 107 5.05 -11.56 -17.47
CA ILE A 107 4.31 -10.65 -16.60
C ILE A 107 3.80 -11.38 -15.35
N ALA A 108 3.53 -12.68 -15.43
CA ALA A 108 3.00 -13.47 -14.33
C ALA A 108 4.01 -13.53 -13.18
N ARG A 109 3.66 -12.87 -12.07
CA ARG A 109 4.46 -12.81 -10.85
C ARG A 109 3.55 -12.46 -9.68
N ILE A 110 4.03 -12.74 -8.47
CA ILE A 110 3.40 -12.31 -7.23
C ILE A 110 4.39 -11.38 -6.53
N GLU A 111 3.96 -10.16 -6.23
CA GLU A 111 4.77 -9.14 -5.56
C GLU A 111 4.48 -9.12 -4.06
N ASN A 112 5.33 -8.41 -3.30
CA ASN A 112 5.17 -8.19 -1.85
C ASN A 112 5.03 -9.50 -1.04
N VAL A 113 5.79 -10.54 -1.42
CA VAL A 113 5.86 -11.79 -0.66
C VAL A 113 6.63 -11.54 0.66
N PRO A 114 6.06 -11.84 1.83
CA PRO A 114 6.78 -11.76 3.10
C PRO A 114 8.03 -12.63 3.08
N LYS A 115 9.15 -12.10 3.57
CA LYS A 115 10.45 -12.78 3.59
C LYS A 115 10.39 -14.17 4.25
N ASP A 116 9.60 -14.30 5.31
CA ASP A 116 9.45 -15.55 6.07
C ASP A 116 8.76 -16.67 5.27
N LEU A 117 8.09 -16.34 4.16
CA LEU A 117 7.46 -17.31 3.25
C LEU A 117 8.36 -17.74 2.10
N LEU A 118 9.47 -17.03 1.83
CA LEU A 118 10.37 -17.36 0.71
C LEU A 118 10.88 -18.82 0.76
N PRO A 119 11.28 -19.38 1.92
CA PRO A 119 11.74 -20.77 1.98
C PRO A 119 10.70 -21.80 1.52
N VAL A 120 9.40 -21.49 1.64
CA VAL A 120 8.34 -22.37 1.16
C VAL A 120 8.28 -22.37 -0.36
N PHE A 121 8.46 -21.20 -0.98
CA PHE A 121 8.42 -21.05 -2.44
C PHE A 121 9.70 -21.57 -3.13
N ASP A 122 10.83 -21.58 -2.44
CA ASP A 122 12.05 -22.25 -2.91
C ASP A 122 11.83 -23.75 -3.16
N THR A 123 10.96 -24.40 -2.37
CA THR A 123 10.62 -25.82 -2.58
C THR A 123 9.66 -26.07 -3.74
N LEU A 124 9.05 -25.01 -4.26
CA LEU A 124 8.05 -25.03 -5.33
C LEU A 124 8.59 -24.52 -6.67
N ASP A 125 9.92 -24.42 -6.81
CA ASP A 125 10.61 -24.00 -8.05
C ASP A 125 10.24 -22.58 -8.52
N TYR A 126 9.97 -21.68 -7.56
CA TYR A 126 9.81 -20.25 -7.84
C TYR A 126 11.14 -19.52 -7.70
N ASP A 127 11.49 -18.74 -8.71
CA ASP A 127 12.52 -17.71 -8.58
C ASP A 127 11.97 -16.50 -7.81
N HIS A 128 12.80 -15.91 -6.95
CA HIS A 128 12.47 -14.69 -6.23
C HIS A 128 13.66 -13.71 -6.26
N TYR A 129 13.34 -12.41 -6.22
CA TYR A 129 14.34 -11.36 -6.10
C TYR A 129 13.82 -10.23 -5.21
N GLU A 130 14.73 -9.51 -4.57
CA GLU A 130 14.36 -8.36 -3.75
C GLU A 130 13.90 -7.21 -4.65
N LYS A 131 12.63 -6.83 -4.52
CA LYS A 131 12.05 -5.69 -5.24
C LYS A 131 12.26 -4.39 -4.48
N GLU A 132 11.79 -4.33 -3.25
CA GLU A 132 11.82 -3.15 -2.37
C GLU A 132 11.90 -3.57 -0.89
N THR A 133 12.35 -2.66 -0.03
CA THR A 133 12.37 -2.83 1.43
C THR A 133 11.44 -1.79 2.07
N GLU A 134 10.56 -2.25 2.97
CA GLU A 134 9.77 -1.38 3.84
C GLU A 134 10.55 -1.07 5.13
N TYR A 135 10.51 0.19 5.56
CA TYR A 135 11.17 0.61 6.80
C TYR A 135 10.17 0.60 7.96
N VAL A 136 10.41 -0.28 8.93
CA VAL A 136 9.60 -0.39 10.15
C VAL A 136 10.31 0.31 11.30
N TYR A 137 9.57 1.16 12.02
CA TYR A 137 10.06 1.91 13.18
C TYR A 137 9.20 1.63 14.40
N CYS A 138 9.80 1.66 15.59
CA CYS A 138 9.06 1.61 16.84
C CYS A 138 8.37 2.96 17.08
N THR A 139 7.04 2.93 17.23
CA THR A 139 6.24 4.15 17.44
C THR A 139 6.69 4.93 18.67
N ASP A 140 6.92 4.25 19.81
CA ASP A 140 7.36 4.89 21.05
C ASP A 140 8.70 5.60 20.87
N GLU A 141 9.65 4.99 20.14
CA GLU A 141 10.93 5.62 19.83
C GLU A 141 10.78 6.87 18.95
N LEU A 142 9.88 6.86 17.97
CA LEU A 142 9.64 8.01 17.08
C LEU A 142 8.88 9.15 17.78
N VAL A 143 7.96 8.84 18.68
CA VAL A 143 7.21 9.84 19.45
C VAL A 143 8.13 10.55 20.43
N GLU A 144 8.96 9.80 21.15
CA GLU A 144 9.80 10.35 22.20
C GLU A 144 11.16 10.86 21.67
N LEU A 145 11.56 10.38 20.48
CA LEU A 145 12.85 10.66 19.86
C LEU A 145 14.00 10.44 20.86
N ARG A 146 14.06 9.31 21.58
CA ARG A 146 15.04 9.12 22.70
C ARG A 146 16.48 8.88 22.26
N GLY A 147 17.43 9.22 23.14
CA GLY A 147 18.84 8.84 23.00
C GLY A 147 19.62 9.57 21.89
N ASN A 148 20.87 9.14 21.63
CA ASN A 148 21.74 9.81 20.66
C ASN A 148 21.32 9.58 19.20
N ARG A 149 20.64 8.47 18.90
CA ARG A 149 20.15 8.10 17.56
C ARG A 149 19.29 9.20 16.94
N TYR A 150 18.39 9.80 17.72
CA TYR A 150 17.45 10.82 17.24
C TYR A 150 17.88 12.27 17.54
N LYS A 151 19.17 12.51 17.84
CA LYS A 151 19.67 13.84 18.22
C LYS A 151 19.40 14.90 17.15
N GLN A 152 19.57 14.55 15.87
CA GLN A 152 19.35 15.48 14.76
C GLN A 152 17.87 15.83 14.59
N GLN A 153 16.98 14.85 14.74
CA GLN A 153 15.53 15.02 14.63
C GLN A 153 15.00 15.91 15.77
N ARG A 154 15.45 15.67 17.01
CA ARG A 154 15.13 16.55 18.15
C ARG A 154 15.62 17.97 17.93
N TYR A 155 16.85 18.13 17.43
CA TYR A 155 17.38 19.45 17.10
C TYR A 155 16.54 20.16 16.02
N ALA A 156 16.17 19.46 14.95
CA ALA A 156 15.33 20.00 13.88
C ALA A 156 13.94 20.39 14.40
N TYR A 157 13.31 19.54 15.22
CA TYR A 157 12.03 19.84 15.87
C TYR A 157 12.13 21.09 16.75
N ASN A 158 13.10 21.14 17.66
CA ASN A 158 13.29 22.28 18.57
C ASN A 158 13.55 23.58 17.81
N ALA A 159 14.38 23.53 16.77
CA ALA A 159 14.63 24.69 15.91
C ALA A 159 13.37 25.15 15.17
N PHE A 160 12.55 24.21 14.69
CA PHE A 160 11.31 24.50 13.99
C PHE A 160 10.27 25.17 14.91
N ILE A 161 10.00 24.61 16.08
CA ILE A 161 9.00 25.17 17.01
C ILE A 161 9.44 26.52 17.58
N THR A 162 10.74 26.74 17.77
CA THR A 162 11.26 28.03 18.29
C THR A 162 11.16 29.14 17.25
N ARG A 163 11.30 28.81 15.96
CA ARG A 163 11.26 29.78 14.86
C ARG A 163 9.85 30.08 14.36
N ASN A 164 8.88 29.19 14.63
CA ASN A 164 7.52 29.28 14.09
C ASN A 164 6.50 29.27 15.24
N LEU A 165 6.39 30.40 15.95
CA LEU A 165 5.50 30.52 17.11
C LEU A 165 4.01 30.40 16.79
N SER A 166 3.62 30.60 15.54
CA SER A 166 2.25 30.48 15.02
C SER A 166 1.97 29.11 14.40
N VAL A 167 2.79 28.09 14.71
CA VAL A 167 2.60 26.76 14.17
C VAL A 167 1.37 26.08 14.80
N GLU A 168 0.52 25.52 13.95
CA GLU A 168 -0.62 24.70 14.34
C GLU A 168 -0.48 23.31 13.73
N TYR A 169 -0.72 22.28 14.53
CA TYR A 169 -0.76 20.88 14.08
C TYR A 169 -2.15 20.33 14.37
N THR A 170 -2.91 20.02 13.31
CA THR A 170 -4.31 19.58 13.43
C THR A 170 -4.55 18.29 12.68
N GLN A 171 -5.62 17.58 13.04
CA GLN A 171 -6.18 16.55 12.18
C GLN A 171 -6.65 17.17 10.86
N TYR A 172 -6.42 16.45 9.76
CA TYR A 172 -6.95 16.80 8.45
C TYR A 172 -8.48 16.85 8.49
N GLN A 173 -9.06 17.86 7.84
CA GLN A 173 -10.49 17.95 7.56
C GLN A 173 -10.73 17.97 6.06
N SER A 174 -11.92 17.56 5.60
CA SER A 174 -12.25 17.57 4.16
C SER A 174 -12.15 18.96 3.52
N THR A 175 -12.28 20.03 4.32
CA THR A 175 -12.05 21.42 3.90
C THR A 175 -10.60 21.73 3.54
N ASP A 176 -9.64 20.93 4.01
CA ASP A 176 -8.21 21.11 3.72
C ASP A 176 -7.79 20.53 2.37
N ARG A 177 -8.65 19.72 1.74
CA ARG A 177 -8.36 18.96 0.52
C ARG A 177 -7.68 19.80 -0.56
N ASN A 178 -8.29 20.92 -0.93
CA ASN A 178 -7.80 21.73 -2.04
C ASN A 178 -6.43 22.34 -1.72
N LEU A 179 -6.23 22.82 -0.48
CA LEU A 179 -4.94 23.36 -0.04
C LEU A 179 -3.84 22.29 -0.02
N CYS A 180 -4.15 21.04 0.37
CA CYS A 180 -3.20 19.94 0.30
C CYS A 180 -2.81 19.61 -1.16
N LEU A 181 -3.78 19.57 -2.07
CA LEU A 181 -3.54 19.32 -3.50
C LEU A 181 -2.73 20.44 -4.16
N GLU A 182 -3.03 21.70 -3.84
CA GLU A 182 -2.25 22.87 -4.28
C GLU A 182 -0.82 22.80 -3.77
N LEU A 183 -0.62 22.50 -2.49
CA LEU A 183 0.72 22.35 -1.91
C LEU A 183 1.50 21.19 -2.55
N TYR A 184 0.83 20.06 -2.87
CA TYR A 184 1.47 18.97 -3.61
C TYR A 184 1.92 19.43 -4.99
N GLU A 185 1.06 20.14 -5.72
CA GLU A 185 1.34 20.57 -7.09
C GLU A 185 2.51 21.57 -7.14
N ASP A 186 2.57 22.49 -6.18
CA ASP A 186 3.70 23.39 -6.03
C ASP A 186 5.00 22.64 -5.72
N TRP A 187 4.94 21.60 -4.88
CA TRP A 187 6.09 20.72 -4.62
C TRP A 187 6.50 19.97 -5.90
N ARG A 188 5.54 19.39 -6.63
CA ARG A 188 5.78 18.63 -7.85
C ARG A 188 6.44 19.48 -8.92
N LYS A 189 5.94 20.70 -9.18
CA LYS A 189 6.54 21.65 -10.14
C LYS A 189 8.00 21.95 -9.82
N LYS A 190 8.31 22.27 -8.56
CA LYS A 190 9.69 22.54 -8.11
C LYS A 190 10.60 21.32 -8.29
N ARG A 191 10.07 20.10 -8.09
CA ARG A 191 10.83 18.86 -8.35
C ARG A 191 11.03 18.66 -9.85
N ALA A 192 10.02 18.89 -10.67
CA ALA A 192 10.09 18.73 -12.12
C ALA A 192 11.08 19.72 -12.77
N GLU A 193 11.15 20.95 -12.28
CA GLU A 193 12.14 21.95 -12.73
C GLU A 193 13.58 21.55 -12.38
N LYS A 194 13.76 20.91 -11.21
CA LYS A 194 15.09 20.54 -10.70
C LYS A 194 15.66 19.27 -11.32
N TYR A 195 14.81 18.32 -11.70
CA TYR A 195 15.22 16.97 -12.13
C TYR A 195 14.60 16.62 -13.47
N THR A 196 15.32 16.79 -14.57
CA THR A 196 14.79 16.60 -15.94
C THR A 196 14.85 15.15 -16.46
N ASP A 197 15.31 14.20 -15.63
CA ASP A 197 15.38 12.79 -16.01
C ASP A 197 13.97 12.25 -16.36
N PRO A 198 13.78 11.61 -17.54
CA PRO A 198 12.45 11.16 -17.96
C PRO A 198 11.78 10.16 -17.03
N ILE A 199 12.55 9.27 -16.38
CA ILE A 199 12.00 8.29 -15.43
C ILE A 199 11.52 9.02 -14.20
N TYR A 200 12.32 9.95 -13.68
CA TYR A 200 11.93 10.78 -12.55
C TYR A 200 10.66 11.60 -12.83
N GLN A 201 10.52 12.16 -14.04
CA GLN A 201 9.32 12.89 -14.46
C GLN A 201 8.09 11.98 -14.48
N ALA A 202 8.20 10.78 -15.07
CA ALA A 202 7.12 9.80 -15.06
C ALA A 202 6.70 9.43 -13.63
N MET A 203 7.66 9.22 -12.72
CA MET A 203 7.36 8.93 -11.31
C MET A 203 6.64 10.09 -10.60
N LEU A 204 6.91 11.35 -10.96
CA LEU A 204 6.20 12.51 -10.41
C LEU A 204 4.73 12.52 -10.86
N ASP A 205 4.47 12.20 -12.12
CA ASP A 205 3.11 12.13 -12.67
C ASP A 205 2.34 10.95 -12.07
N ASP A 206 3.00 9.79 -11.97
CA ASP A 206 2.49 8.59 -11.28
C ASP A 206 2.08 8.88 -9.84
N SER A 207 2.98 9.52 -9.10
CA SER A 207 2.73 9.89 -7.72
C SER A 207 1.63 10.95 -7.61
N GLN A 208 1.51 11.90 -8.55
CA GLN A 208 0.47 12.93 -8.53
C GLN A 208 -0.93 12.32 -8.59
N SER A 209 -1.13 11.36 -9.48
CA SER A 209 -2.43 10.69 -9.63
C SER A 209 -2.78 9.85 -8.39
N ALA A 210 -1.85 9.04 -7.90
CA ALA A 210 -2.06 8.27 -6.67
C ALA A 210 -2.35 9.17 -5.45
N HIS A 211 -1.61 10.27 -5.33
CA HIS A 211 -1.79 11.25 -4.27
C HIS A 211 -3.16 11.94 -4.33
N ARG A 212 -3.58 12.35 -5.53
CA ARG A 212 -4.89 12.95 -5.76
C ARG A 212 -6.01 11.99 -5.36
N ILE A 213 -5.93 10.71 -5.73
CA ILE A 213 -6.92 9.69 -5.37
C ILE A 213 -6.97 9.52 -3.85
N GLY A 214 -5.81 9.38 -3.19
CA GLY A 214 -5.71 9.22 -1.75
C GLY A 214 -6.37 10.36 -0.97
N ILE A 215 -6.06 11.62 -1.30
CA ILE A 215 -6.68 12.77 -0.63
C ILE A 215 -8.18 12.87 -0.95
N THR A 216 -8.56 12.63 -2.21
CA THR A 216 -9.97 12.75 -2.65
C THR A 216 -10.88 11.79 -1.89
N HIS A 217 -10.39 10.59 -1.60
CA HIS A 217 -11.13 9.52 -0.92
C HIS A 217 -10.59 9.23 0.48
N ALA A 218 -10.00 10.23 1.15
CA ALA A 218 -9.31 10.01 2.42
C ALA A 218 -10.23 9.42 3.50
N GLU A 219 -11.51 9.83 3.53
CA GLU A 219 -12.48 9.33 4.50
C GLU A 219 -12.91 7.89 4.17
N GLU A 220 -13.26 7.63 2.91
CA GLU A 220 -13.69 6.30 2.44
C GLU A 220 -12.57 5.25 2.55
N LEU A 221 -11.32 5.68 2.37
CA LEU A 221 -10.13 4.85 2.57
C LEU A 221 -9.71 4.73 4.03
N SER A 222 -10.38 5.44 4.95
CA SER A 222 -10.04 5.50 6.37
C SER A 222 -8.61 5.99 6.63
N LEU A 223 -8.13 6.95 5.83
CA LEU A 223 -6.82 7.57 6.01
C LEU A 223 -6.83 8.51 7.22
N VAL A 224 -5.79 8.40 8.05
CA VAL A 224 -5.52 9.33 9.14
C VAL A 224 -4.61 10.44 8.62
N GLY A 225 -5.19 11.61 8.40
CA GLY A 225 -4.48 12.80 7.95
C GLY A 225 -4.08 13.76 9.07
N ARG A 226 -2.95 14.46 8.88
CA ARG A 226 -2.46 15.53 9.75
C ARG A 226 -1.96 16.70 8.91
N VAL A 227 -2.21 17.91 9.39
CA VAL A 227 -1.91 19.17 8.68
C VAL A 227 -1.12 20.09 9.61
N VAL A 228 -0.14 20.80 9.04
CA VAL A 228 0.64 21.85 9.71
C VAL A 228 0.34 23.19 9.06
N ARG A 229 -0.03 24.19 9.86
CA ARG A 229 -0.17 25.58 9.43
C ARG A 229 0.84 26.49 10.13
N ILE A 230 1.30 27.52 9.43
CA ILE A 230 2.13 28.60 10.00
C ILE A 230 1.50 29.91 9.55
N ASN A 231 1.19 30.80 10.49
CA ASN A 231 0.44 32.04 10.22
C ASN A 231 -0.88 31.80 9.46
N GLY A 232 -1.57 30.70 9.78
CA GLY A 232 -2.83 30.30 9.12
C GLY A 232 -2.67 29.65 7.74
N GLN A 233 -1.47 29.64 7.14
CA GLN A 233 -1.23 29.01 5.84
C GLN A 233 -0.86 27.53 6.00
N LEU A 234 -1.46 26.65 5.19
CA LEU A 234 -1.10 25.23 5.12
C LEU A 234 0.30 25.06 4.53
N CYS A 235 1.23 24.48 5.30
CA CYS A 235 2.64 24.37 4.93
C CYS A 235 3.14 22.92 4.84
N ALA A 236 2.46 21.97 5.48
CA ALA A 236 2.76 20.55 5.36
C ALA A 236 1.54 19.72 5.72
N TYR A 237 1.53 18.47 5.25
CA TYR A 237 0.55 17.47 5.68
C TYR A 237 1.12 16.06 5.48
N THR A 238 0.46 15.08 6.07
CA THR A 238 0.75 13.66 5.88
C THR A 238 -0.52 12.85 6.06
N PHE A 239 -0.57 11.66 5.44
CA PHE A 239 -1.63 10.69 5.57
C PHE A 239 -1.01 9.31 5.85
N GLY A 240 -1.71 8.50 6.63
CA GLY A 240 -1.39 7.09 6.84
C GLY A 240 -2.66 6.27 7.00
N TYR A 241 -2.50 4.97 7.12
CA TYR A 241 -3.57 4.01 7.39
C TYR A 241 -3.05 2.95 8.36
N GLU A 242 -3.96 2.33 9.11
CA GLU A 242 -3.64 1.21 9.99
C GLU A 242 -3.39 -0.05 9.14
N LEU A 243 -2.39 -0.86 9.50
CA LEU A 243 -2.08 -2.12 8.82
C LEU A 243 -2.86 -3.30 9.41
N ASN A 244 -3.06 -3.27 10.72
CA ASN A 244 -3.68 -4.30 11.52
C ASN A 244 -4.27 -3.68 12.79
N LYS A 245 -5.28 -4.34 13.35
CA LYS A 245 -5.88 -4.01 14.66
C LYS A 245 -5.44 -5.02 15.71
#